data_AF-A0A9P7GV83-F1
#
_entry.id   AF-A0A9P7GV83-F1
#
_cell.length_a   1.000
_cell.length_b   1.000
_cell.length_c   1.000
_cell.angle_alpha   90.00
_cell.angle_beta   90.00
_cell.angle_gamma   90.00
#
_symmetry.space_group_name_H-M   'P 1'
#
loop_
_entity.id
_entity.type
_entity.pdbx_description
1 polymer ?
#
loop_
_entity_poly.entity_id
_entity_poly.type
_entity_poly.pdbx_seq_one_letter_code
_entity_poly.pdbx_strand_id
1 'polypeptide(L)'
;MLTRLFDTAPEALRRIALFTVYTTDKVYGPPREFLNLGLVCRASYKILTMNSAPLYTEIFAANFDIAGPIYRLGKPTVQNNSKRELERRFTALKIFRGGDLDHPGLTDAFWVAYMMFEDSDSGQKNGKHLLDAGLLGYLNKYLRSCLYRGSESNNGWPIPNEQNSLAVTLFWLASAQSEPSPLPFLDALQS
;
A
#
# COMPACT_ATOMS: atom_id res chain seq x y z
N MET A 1 -18.53 11.82 38.70
CA MET A 1 -17.16 12.32 38.46
C MET A 1 -16.87 12.07 36.99
N LEU A 2 -16.80 13.10 36.14
CA LEU A 2 -16.53 12.92 34.71
C LEU A 2 -15.01 12.74 34.53
N THR A 3 -14.56 11.51 34.33
CA THR A 3 -13.20 11.22 33.88
C THR A 3 -13.02 11.83 32.48
N ARG A 4 -12.04 12.73 32.32
CA ARG A 4 -11.74 13.27 30.99
C ARG A 4 -11.06 12.17 30.18
N LEU A 5 -11.34 12.12 28.88
CA LEU A 5 -10.77 11.11 27.97
C LEU A 5 -9.23 11.04 28.07
N PHE A 6 -8.57 12.15 28.34
CA PHE A 6 -7.11 12.25 28.43
C PHE A 6 -6.53 11.98 29.82
N ASP A 7 -7.38 11.79 30.83
CA ASP A 7 -6.98 11.29 32.16
C ASP A 7 -6.93 9.75 32.18
N THR A 8 -7.33 9.10 31.08
CA THR A 8 -7.25 7.65 30.92
C THR A 8 -5.82 7.20 30.62
N ALA A 9 -5.52 5.91 30.86
CA ALA A 9 -4.23 5.34 30.51
C ALA A 9 -3.94 5.55 29.00
N PRO A 10 -2.73 5.96 28.60
CA PRO A 10 -2.34 6.19 27.20
C PRO A 10 -2.71 5.03 26.24
N GLU A 11 -2.77 3.81 26.78
CA GLU A 11 -3.18 2.60 26.09
C GLU A 11 -4.64 2.63 25.60
N ALA A 12 -5.56 3.24 26.36
CA ALA A 12 -6.96 3.34 25.97
C ALA A 12 -7.12 4.18 24.69
N LEU A 13 -6.40 5.32 24.59
CA LEU A 13 -6.43 6.16 23.40
C LEU A 13 -5.86 5.44 22.16
N ARG A 14 -4.80 4.63 22.34
CA ARG A 14 -4.22 3.83 21.25
C ARG A 14 -5.19 2.76 20.76
N ARG A 15 -5.89 2.08 21.67
CA ARG A 15 -6.93 1.10 21.30
C ARG A 15 -8.10 1.74 20.58
N ILE A 16 -8.53 2.93 21.01
CA ILE A 16 -9.54 3.70 20.28
C ILE A 16 -9.03 4.02 18.87
N ALA A 17 -7.79 4.50 18.75
CA ALA A 17 -7.20 4.81 17.46
C ALA A 17 -7.14 3.57 16.53
N LEU A 18 -6.69 2.43 17.03
CA LEU A 18 -6.69 1.17 16.29
C LEU A 18 -8.10 0.71 15.92
N PHE A 19 -9.05 0.83 16.83
CA PHE A 19 -10.45 0.51 16.57
C PHE A 19 -11.00 1.33 15.41
N THR A 20 -10.68 2.64 15.32
CA THR A 20 -11.10 3.44 14.16
C THR A 20 -10.51 2.91 12.84
N VAL A 21 -9.26 2.44 12.85
CA VAL A 21 -8.62 1.86 11.66
C VAL A 21 -9.27 0.53 11.25
N TYR A 22 -9.67 -0.30 12.22
CA TYR A 22 -10.29 -1.60 11.94
C TYR A 22 -11.76 -1.51 11.54
N THR A 23 -12.48 -0.49 11.99
CA THR A 23 -13.95 -0.36 11.83
C THR A 23 -14.38 0.59 10.73
N THR A 24 -13.49 1.46 10.26
CA THR A 24 -13.79 2.26 9.08
C THR A 24 -13.94 1.30 7.90
N ASP A 25 -15.13 1.27 7.29
CA ASP A 25 -15.38 0.54 6.04
C ASP A 25 -14.20 0.81 5.10
N LYS A 26 -13.65 -0.24 4.47
CA LYS A 26 -12.39 -0.21 3.72
C LYS A 26 -12.42 0.81 2.58
N VAL A 27 -12.33 2.08 2.90
CA VAL A 27 -11.98 3.16 1.99
C VAL A 27 -10.49 3.01 1.80
N TYR A 28 -10.08 2.46 0.66
CA TYR A 28 -8.70 2.20 0.32
C TYR A 28 -7.90 3.52 0.33
N GLY A 29 -7.34 3.90 1.47
CA GLY A 29 -6.72 5.21 1.66
C GLY A 29 -6.13 5.36 3.06
N PRO A 30 -5.34 6.41 3.30
CA PRO A 30 -4.72 6.62 4.61
C PRO A 30 -5.80 6.76 5.69
N PRO A 31 -5.60 6.19 6.89
CA PRO A 31 -6.59 6.23 7.96
C PRO A 31 -6.80 7.68 8.45
N ARG A 32 -7.88 8.31 8.00
CA ARG A 32 -8.16 9.74 8.24
C ARG A 32 -8.59 9.98 9.68
N GLU A 33 -9.30 9.03 10.24
CA GLU A 33 -9.82 9.00 11.60
C GLU A 33 -8.66 9.03 12.61
N PHE A 34 -7.60 8.27 12.31
CA PHE A 34 -6.36 8.30 13.07
C PHE A 34 -5.71 9.69 13.06
N LEU A 35 -5.62 10.32 11.88
CA LEU A 35 -5.10 11.68 11.77
C LEU A 35 -5.97 12.67 12.57
N ASN A 36 -7.29 12.60 12.41
CA ASN A 36 -8.24 13.47 13.08
C ASN A 36 -8.10 13.38 14.60
N LEU A 37 -7.93 12.18 15.16
CA LEU A 37 -7.67 11.97 16.59
C LEU A 37 -6.37 12.65 17.06
N GLY A 38 -5.32 12.61 16.24
CA GLY A 38 -4.07 13.32 16.50
C GLY A 38 -4.23 14.85 16.44
N LEU A 39 -5.16 15.35 15.64
CA LEU A 39 -5.41 16.79 15.47
C LEU A 39 -6.34 17.40 16.54
N VAL A 40 -6.99 16.58 17.37
CA VAL A 40 -7.88 17.08 18.43
C VAL A 40 -7.14 17.99 19.42
N CYS A 41 -5.99 17.55 19.94
CA CYS A 41 -5.21 18.35 20.89
C CYS A 41 -3.73 17.91 20.96
N ARG A 42 -2.88 18.73 21.59
CA ARG A 42 -1.45 18.40 21.78
C ARG A 42 -1.25 17.12 22.62
N ALA A 43 -2.13 16.86 23.58
CA ALA A 43 -2.05 15.69 24.43
C ALA A 43 -2.33 14.39 23.64
N SER A 44 -3.35 14.38 22.78
CA SER A 44 -3.66 13.24 21.93
C SER A 44 -2.52 12.96 20.96
N TYR A 45 -2.02 14.00 20.29
CA TYR A 45 -0.87 13.90 19.41
C TYR A 45 0.34 13.30 20.13
N LYS A 46 0.67 13.79 21.33
CA LYS A 46 1.80 13.28 22.12
C LYS A 46 1.62 11.81 22.48
N ILE A 47 0.43 11.39 22.90
CA ILE A 47 0.15 9.99 23.27
C ILE A 47 0.26 9.05 22.06
N LEU A 48 -0.24 9.47 20.90
CA LEU A 48 -0.21 8.66 19.67
C LEU A 48 1.18 8.60 19.04
N THR A 49 2.02 9.63 19.23
CA THR A 49 3.38 9.68 18.67
C THR A 49 4.45 9.11 19.61
N MET A 50 4.21 9.10 20.92
CA MET A 50 5.14 8.52 21.89
C MET A 50 5.22 7.00 21.71
N ASN A 51 6.43 6.45 21.53
CA ASN A 51 6.67 5.03 21.27
C ASN A 51 5.71 4.46 20.21
N SER A 52 5.58 5.17 19.09
CA SER A 52 4.55 4.88 18.07
C SER A 52 4.86 3.67 17.19
N ALA A 53 6.06 3.09 17.26
CA ALA A 53 6.46 1.99 16.38
C ALA A 53 5.51 0.76 16.43
N PRO A 54 5.11 0.24 17.61
CA PRO A 54 4.09 -0.82 17.68
C PRO A 54 2.75 -0.38 17.07
N LEU A 55 2.29 0.82 17.39
CA LEU A 55 1.03 1.37 16.89
C LEU A 55 1.02 1.45 15.36
N TYR A 56 2.05 2.04 14.74
CA TYR A 56 2.16 2.10 13.29
C TYR A 56 2.32 0.73 12.64
N THR A 57 2.89 -0.25 13.35
CA THR A 57 3.00 -1.63 12.85
C THR A 57 1.64 -2.31 12.80
N GLU A 58 0.82 -2.11 13.82
CA GLU A 58 -0.56 -2.60 13.82
C GLU A 58 -1.41 -1.89 12.75
N ILE A 59 -1.27 -0.57 12.60
CA ILE A 59 -1.93 0.17 11.51
C ILE A 59 -1.46 -0.34 10.14
N PHE A 60 -0.16 -0.60 9.97
CA PHE A 60 0.37 -1.18 8.73
C PHE A 60 -0.19 -2.57 8.47
N ALA A 61 -0.21 -3.47 9.45
CA ALA A 61 -0.79 -4.80 9.32
C ALA A 61 -2.31 -4.78 9.07
N ALA A 62 -3.01 -3.75 9.57
CA ALA A 62 -4.44 -3.56 9.29
C ALA A 62 -4.68 -3.26 7.79
N ASN A 63 -3.84 -2.41 7.19
CA ASN A 63 -4.01 -1.92 5.83
C ASN A 63 -3.32 -2.79 4.75
N PHE A 64 -2.13 -3.32 5.05
CA PHE A 64 -1.26 -3.98 4.08
C PHE A 64 -0.82 -5.37 4.55
N ASP A 65 -0.37 -6.19 3.61
CA ASP A 65 0.19 -7.50 3.92
C ASP A 65 1.59 -7.34 4.52
N ILE A 66 1.76 -7.80 5.76
CA ILE A 66 2.97 -7.63 6.58
C ILE A 66 3.82 -8.90 6.69
N ALA A 67 3.27 -10.07 6.32
CA ALA A 67 3.96 -11.35 6.46
C ALA A 67 5.23 -11.44 5.62
N GLY A 68 5.16 -11.05 4.34
CA GLY A 68 6.32 -11.00 3.43
C GLY A 68 7.47 -10.14 3.98
N PRO A 69 7.21 -8.87 4.35
CA PRO A 69 8.23 -8.02 4.97
C PRO A 69 8.82 -8.60 6.25
N ILE A 70 7.99 -9.19 7.13
CA ILE A 70 8.48 -9.81 8.38
C ILE A 70 9.41 -10.99 8.08
N TYR A 71 9.06 -11.82 7.11
CA TYR A 71 9.87 -12.96 6.71
C TYR A 71 11.22 -12.53 6.14
N ARG A 72 11.25 -11.51 5.26
CA ARG A 72 12.48 -11.07 4.58
C ARG A 72 13.39 -10.19 5.44
N LEU A 73 12.81 -9.31 6.26
CA LEU A 73 13.56 -8.25 6.97
C LEU A 73 13.61 -8.43 8.48
N GLY A 74 12.78 -9.33 9.03
CA GLY A 74 12.60 -9.52 10.46
C GLY A 74 11.66 -8.50 11.09
N LYS A 75 10.97 -8.93 12.16
CA LYS A 75 9.98 -8.14 12.89
C LYS A 75 10.51 -6.79 13.41
N PRO A 76 11.72 -6.67 14.00
CA PRO A 76 12.22 -5.39 14.51
C PRO A 76 12.40 -4.36 13.40
N THR A 77 12.92 -4.78 12.24
CA THR A 77 13.14 -3.92 11.08
C THR A 77 11.82 -3.39 10.54
N VAL A 78 10.83 -4.28 10.37
CA VAL A 78 9.48 -3.88 9.95
C VAL A 78 8.91 -2.88 10.94
N GLN A 79 8.96 -3.20 12.24
CA GLN A 79 8.36 -2.35 13.27
C GLN A 79 8.92 -0.92 13.28
N ASN A 80 10.23 -0.77 13.09
CA ASN A 80 10.87 0.54 13.07
C ASN A 80 10.58 1.33 11.78
N ASN A 81 10.19 0.65 10.71
CA ASN A 81 9.94 1.27 9.40
C ASN A 81 8.45 1.33 9.00
N SER A 82 7.54 0.73 9.77
CA SER A 82 6.09 0.66 9.47
C SER A 82 5.46 2.02 9.13
N LYS A 83 5.84 3.07 9.87
CA LYS A 83 5.35 4.43 9.60
C LYS A 83 5.76 4.92 8.20
N ARG A 84 7.04 4.77 7.87
CA ARG A 84 7.58 5.18 6.57
C ARG A 84 6.99 4.36 5.43
N GLU A 85 6.82 3.06 5.63
CA GLU A 85 6.21 2.18 4.63
C GLU A 85 4.73 2.47 4.41
N LEU A 86 3.96 2.81 5.45
CA LEU A 86 2.61 3.35 5.31
C LEU A 86 2.57 4.59 4.40
N GLU A 87 3.45 5.57 4.68
CA GLU A 87 3.54 6.81 3.91
C GLU A 87 3.91 6.54 2.44
N ARG A 88 4.92 5.69 2.19
CA ARG A 88 5.36 5.32 0.84
C ARG A 88 4.27 4.62 0.04
N ARG A 89 3.59 3.63 0.63
CA ARG A 89 2.51 2.89 -0.05
C ARG A 89 1.34 3.79 -0.38
N PHE A 90 0.85 4.59 0.56
CA PHE A 90 -0.25 5.52 0.26
C PHE A 90 0.15 6.60 -0.74
N THR A 91 1.40 7.05 -0.73
CA THR A 91 1.91 8.00 -1.73
C THR A 91 1.92 7.38 -3.13
N ALA A 92 2.42 6.14 -3.29
CA ALA A 92 2.38 5.42 -4.56
C ALA A 92 0.95 5.24 -5.08
N LEU A 93 0.03 4.80 -4.22
CA LEU A 93 -1.39 4.67 -4.56
C LEU A 93 -2.01 6.00 -5.01
N LYS A 94 -1.64 7.10 -4.36
CA LYS A 94 -2.08 8.45 -4.75
C LYS A 94 -1.55 8.85 -6.13
N ILE A 95 -0.29 8.52 -6.45
CA ILE A 95 0.31 8.80 -7.77
C ILE A 95 -0.48 8.07 -8.86
N PHE A 96 -0.78 6.78 -8.68
CA PHE A 96 -1.55 6.02 -9.67
C PHE A 96 -2.96 6.58 -9.88
N ARG A 97 -3.65 6.95 -8.79
CA ARG A 97 -4.96 7.61 -8.88
C ARG A 97 -4.91 8.97 -9.58
N GLY A 98 -3.78 9.67 -9.47
CA GLY A 98 -3.58 10.96 -10.13
C GLY A 98 -3.47 10.85 -11.66
N GLY A 99 -2.99 9.72 -12.19
CA GLY A 99 -2.93 9.47 -13.62
C GLY A 99 -1.86 10.27 -14.40
N ASP A 100 -0.96 10.95 -13.68
CA ASP A 100 0.13 11.76 -14.22
C ASP A 100 1.36 10.90 -14.52
N LEU A 101 1.60 10.65 -15.81
CA LEU A 101 2.66 9.76 -16.29
C LEU A 101 4.07 10.38 -16.22
N ASP A 102 4.17 11.68 -16.00
CA ASP A 102 5.43 12.42 -15.90
C ASP A 102 5.73 12.82 -14.44
N HIS A 103 5.01 12.22 -13.49
CA HIS A 103 5.15 12.51 -12.07
C HIS A 103 6.60 12.21 -11.60
N PRO A 104 7.28 13.13 -10.90
CA PRO A 104 8.70 12.98 -10.53
C PRO A 104 8.98 11.78 -9.62
N GLY A 105 7.99 11.36 -8.83
CA GLY A 105 8.06 10.18 -7.96
C GLY A 105 7.58 8.86 -8.60
N LEU A 106 7.43 8.80 -9.93
CA LEU A 106 6.82 7.64 -10.59
C LEU A 106 7.67 6.37 -10.45
N THR A 107 8.99 6.45 -10.62
CA THR A 107 9.88 5.30 -10.48
C THR A 107 9.80 4.70 -9.07
N ASP A 108 9.79 5.56 -8.04
CA ASP A 108 9.60 5.12 -6.65
C ASP A 108 8.23 4.47 -6.44
N ALA A 109 7.18 5.01 -7.05
CA ALA A 109 5.84 4.43 -6.97
C ALA A 109 5.79 3.04 -7.60
N PHE A 110 6.46 2.84 -8.74
CA PHE A 110 6.60 1.51 -9.37
C PHE A 110 7.35 0.52 -8.50
N TRP A 111 8.46 0.92 -7.88
CA TRP A 111 9.16 0.06 -6.92
C TRP A 111 8.28 -0.33 -5.73
N VAL A 112 7.53 0.63 -5.18
CA VAL A 112 6.59 0.36 -4.09
C VAL A 112 5.49 -0.61 -4.52
N ALA A 113 4.93 -0.45 -5.72
CA ALA A 113 3.95 -1.38 -6.28
C ALA A 113 4.54 -2.78 -6.48
N TYR A 114 5.79 -2.87 -6.94
CA TYR A 114 6.48 -4.14 -7.15
C TYR A 114 6.66 -4.87 -5.83
N MET A 115 7.18 -4.19 -4.80
CA MET A 115 7.30 -4.74 -3.46
C MET A 115 5.95 -5.13 -2.86
N MET A 116 4.90 -4.36 -3.12
CA MET A 116 3.54 -4.70 -2.68
C MET A 116 3.03 -6.02 -3.31
N PHE A 117 3.37 -6.29 -4.58
CA PHE A 117 3.06 -7.57 -5.22
C PHE A 117 3.87 -8.72 -4.60
N GLU A 118 5.18 -8.54 -4.42
CA GLU A 118 6.06 -9.54 -3.75
C GLU A 118 5.60 -9.85 -2.32
N ASP A 119 4.95 -8.90 -1.65
CA ASP A 119 4.43 -9.06 -0.29
C ASP A 119 3.07 -9.76 -0.22
N SER A 120 2.40 -9.97 -1.35
CA SER A 120 1.02 -10.49 -1.42
C SER A 120 0.94 -12.03 -1.32
N ASP A 121 2.04 -12.73 -1.03
CA ASP A 121 2.12 -14.20 -1.11
C ASP A 121 1.12 -14.93 -0.16
N SER A 122 0.79 -14.32 0.98
CA SER A 122 -0.16 -14.89 1.95
C SER A 122 -1.47 -14.12 2.11
N GLY A 123 -1.63 -13.00 1.40
CA GLY A 123 -2.74 -12.07 1.62
C GLY A 123 -3.07 -11.25 0.38
N GLN A 124 -4.31 -10.76 0.29
CA GLN A 124 -4.80 -10.08 -0.91
C GLN A 124 -4.94 -8.56 -0.72
N LYS A 125 -4.45 -7.97 0.38
CA LYS A 125 -4.69 -6.56 0.69
C LYS A 125 -3.93 -5.65 -0.27
N ASN A 126 -2.65 -5.93 -0.47
CA ASN A 126 -1.78 -5.13 -1.32
C ASN A 126 -2.25 -5.11 -2.77
N GLY A 127 -2.54 -6.28 -3.35
CA GLY A 127 -3.10 -6.39 -4.71
C GLY A 127 -4.41 -5.62 -4.87
N LYS A 128 -5.35 -5.76 -3.92
CA LYS A 128 -6.62 -5.01 -3.93
C LYS A 128 -6.40 -3.49 -3.88
N HIS A 129 -5.48 -3.01 -3.04
CA HIS A 129 -5.11 -1.60 -2.99
C HIS A 129 -4.58 -1.10 -4.34
N LEU A 130 -3.70 -1.86 -4.99
CA LEU A 130 -3.12 -1.47 -6.28
C LEU A 130 -4.16 -1.45 -7.40
N LEU A 131 -5.04 -2.45 -7.45
CA LEU A 131 -6.12 -2.52 -8.44
C LEU A 131 -7.14 -1.39 -8.25
N ASP A 132 -7.57 -1.14 -7.00
CA ASP A 132 -8.46 -0.02 -6.65
C ASP A 132 -7.83 1.35 -6.98
N ALA A 133 -6.51 1.50 -6.80
CA ALA A 133 -5.79 2.70 -7.20
C ALA A 133 -5.66 2.87 -8.73
N GLY A 134 -6.20 1.95 -9.53
CA GLY A 134 -6.20 2.02 -10.97
C GLY A 134 -4.86 1.65 -11.61
N LEU A 135 -3.99 0.91 -10.92
CA LEU A 135 -2.64 0.59 -11.39
C LEU A 135 -2.64 -0.04 -12.79
N LEU A 136 -3.53 -1.01 -13.06
CA LEU A 136 -3.57 -1.69 -14.36
C LEU A 136 -3.89 -0.73 -15.51
N GLY A 137 -4.88 0.15 -15.31
CA GLY A 137 -5.23 1.19 -16.29
C GLY A 137 -4.11 2.21 -16.46
N TYR A 138 -3.46 2.60 -15.37
CA TYR A 138 -2.30 3.49 -15.38
C TYR A 138 -1.14 2.91 -16.19
N LEU A 139 -0.80 1.64 -15.96
CA LEU A 139 0.27 0.93 -16.67
C LEU A 139 -0.06 0.76 -18.15
N ASN A 140 -1.29 0.42 -18.51
CA ASN A 140 -1.70 0.33 -19.92
C ASN A 140 -1.52 1.68 -20.63
N LYS A 141 -1.87 2.80 -19.97
CA LYS A 141 -1.64 4.15 -20.51
C LYS A 141 -0.14 4.41 -20.68
N TYR A 142 0.65 4.14 -19.64
CA TYR A 142 2.11 4.30 -19.66
C TYR A 142 2.77 3.50 -20.79
N LEU A 143 2.42 2.22 -20.95
CA LEU A 143 3.01 1.36 -21.98
C LEU A 143 2.70 1.88 -23.41
N ARG A 144 1.52 2.48 -23.61
CA ARG A 144 1.12 3.05 -24.91
C ARG A 144 1.78 4.39 -25.21
N SER A 145 1.98 5.25 -24.21
CA SER A 145 2.43 6.63 -24.43
C SER A 145 3.88 6.91 -24.06
N CYS A 146 4.50 6.09 -23.22
CA CYS A 146 5.81 6.35 -22.62
C CYS A 146 6.87 5.31 -22.97
N LEU A 147 6.50 4.04 -23.15
CA LEU A 147 7.45 2.93 -23.34
C LEU A 147 8.40 3.15 -24.53
N TYR A 148 7.89 3.69 -25.63
CA TYR A 148 8.64 3.93 -26.86
C TYR A 148 9.29 5.32 -26.92
N ARG A 149 9.25 6.12 -25.85
CA ARG A 149 9.96 7.40 -25.84
C ARG A 149 11.46 7.14 -25.99
N GLY A 150 12.06 7.76 -27.01
CA GLY A 150 13.47 7.57 -27.36
C GLY A 150 13.79 6.30 -28.15
N SER A 151 12.79 5.53 -28.59
CA SER A 151 12.99 4.31 -29.39
C SER A 151 13.69 4.56 -30.73
N GLU A 152 13.61 5.78 -31.26
CA GLU A 152 14.35 6.26 -32.44
C GLU A 152 15.86 5.98 -32.32
N SER A 153 16.43 6.13 -31.11
CA SER A 153 17.84 5.85 -30.82
C SER A 153 18.16 4.36 -30.60
N ASN A 154 17.14 3.51 -30.61
CA ASN A 154 17.25 2.07 -30.32
C ASN A 154 16.49 1.22 -31.37
N ASN A 155 16.62 1.57 -32.66
CA ASN A 155 16.02 0.81 -33.78
C ASN A 155 14.51 0.56 -33.65
N GLY A 156 13.77 1.51 -33.06
CA GLY A 156 12.33 1.39 -32.83
C GLY A 156 11.95 0.55 -31.60
N TRP A 157 12.92 -0.02 -30.89
CA TRP A 157 12.67 -0.77 -29.65
C TRP A 157 12.64 0.14 -28.42
N PRO A 158 11.85 -0.20 -27.39
CA PRO A 158 11.87 0.51 -26.11
C PRO A 158 13.27 0.58 -25.51
N ILE A 159 13.61 1.72 -24.90
CA ILE A 159 14.88 1.85 -24.16
C ILE A 159 14.77 1.01 -22.88
N PRO A 160 15.72 0.11 -22.62
CA PRO A 160 15.77 -0.66 -21.38
C PRO A 160 16.24 0.26 -20.24
N ASN A 161 15.29 0.88 -19.56
CA ASN A 161 15.53 1.64 -18.33
C ASN A 161 14.70 1.06 -17.19
N GLU A 162 15.07 1.41 -15.96
CA GLU A 162 14.42 0.91 -14.74
C GLU A 162 12.91 1.11 -14.76
N GLN A 163 12.45 2.30 -15.16
CA GLN A 163 11.03 2.64 -15.17
C GLN A 163 10.22 1.82 -16.18
N ASN A 164 10.77 1.59 -17.38
CA ASN A 164 10.16 0.75 -18.42
C ASN A 164 10.15 -0.73 -18.01
N SER A 165 11.24 -1.22 -17.45
CA SER A 165 11.33 -2.59 -16.93
C SER A 165 10.28 -2.84 -15.85
N LEU A 166 10.19 -1.95 -14.86
CA LEU A 166 9.18 -2.03 -13.81
C LEU A 166 7.76 -1.94 -14.38
N ALA A 167 7.49 -1.03 -15.32
CA ALA A 167 6.17 -0.89 -15.91
C ALA A 167 5.69 -2.18 -16.60
N VAL A 168 6.57 -2.84 -17.37
CA VAL A 168 6.27 -4.11 -18.03
C VAL A 168 6.06 -5.23 -17.01
N THR A 169 6.97 -5.36 -16.03
CA THR A 169 6.86 -6.38 -14.98
C THR A 169 5.58 -6.22 -14.16
N LEU A 170 5.26 -4.98 -13.74
CA LEU A 170 4.05 -4.69 -13.00
C LEU A 170 2.79 -4.95 -13.82
N PHE A 171 2.81 -4.65 -15.12
CA PHE A 171 1.66 -4.89 -15.98
C PHE A 171 1.38 -6.39 -16.10
N TRP A 172 2.43 -7.19 -16.24
CA TRP A 172 2.32 -8.65 -16.22
C TRP A 172 1.74 -9.17 -14.89
N LEU A 173 2.32 -8.76 -13.75
CA LEU A 173 1.86 -9.15 -12.42
C LEU A 173 0.40 -8.74 -12.15
N ALA A 174 0.04 -7.51 -12.49
CA ALA A 174 -1.30 -6.97 -12.29
C ALA A 174 -2.34 -7.67 -13.18
N SER A 175 -1.96 -8.04 -14.42
CA SER A 175 -2.86 -8.76 -15.33
C SER A 175 -3.18 -10.15 -14.79
N ALA A 176 -2.18 -10.87 -14.29
CA ALA A 176 -2.36 -12.19 -13.68
C ALA A 176 -3.28 -12.16 -12.44
N GLN A 177 -3.29 -11.07 -11.66
CA GLN A 177 -4.20 -10.91 -10.51
C GLN A 177 -5.60 -10.41 -10.89
N SER A 178 -5.75 -9.85 -12.10
CA SER A 178 -7.05 -9.38 -12.59
C SER A 178 -7.91 -10.50 -13.19
N GLU A 179 -7.29 -11.63 -13.56
CA GLU A 179 -8.03 -12.81 -13.97
C GLU A 179 -8.73 -13.43 -12.76
N PRO A 180 -10.06 -13.65 -12.82
CA PRO A 180 -10.71 -14.50 -11.83
C PRO A 180 -10.04 -15.88 -11.91
N SER A 181 -9.66 -16.43 -10.75
CA SER A 181 -9.07 -17.77 -10.66
C SER A 181 -9.83 -18.73 -11.59
N PRO A 182 -9.14 -19.51 -12.45
CA PRO A 182 -9.79 -20.48 -13.31
C PRO A 182 -10.30 -21.64 -12.46
N LEU A 183 -11.55 -21.48 -11.99
CA LEU A 183 -12.55 -22.46 -11.58
C LEU A 183 -12.29 -23.36 -10.35
N PRO A 184 -13.29 -23.46 -9.43
CA PRO A 184 -13.51 -24.61 -8.56
C PRO A 184 -14.23 -25.73 -9.34
N PHE A 185 -13.67 -26.21 -10.45
CA PHE A 185 -14.32 -27.26 -11.26
C PHE A 185 -14.00 -28.68 -10.76
N LEU A 186 -13.03 -28.85 -9.85
CA LEU A 186 -12.61 -30.16 -9.37
C LEU A 186 -13.37 -30.66 -8.13
N ASP A 187 -14.12 -29.79 -7.44
CA ASP A 187 -14.91 -30.21 -6.27
C ASP A 187 -16.28 -30.83 -6.63
N ALA A 188 -16.72 -30.71 -7.89
CA ALA A 188 -18.01 -31.22 -8.35
C ALA A 188 -17.97 -32.67 -8.88
N LEU A 189 -16.82 -33.34 -8.84
CA LEU A 189 -16.66 -34.73 -9.30
C LEU A 189 -16.32 -35.72 -8.17
N GLN A 190 -16.51 -35.32 -6.91
CA GLN A 190 -16.30 -36.19 -5.75
C GLN A 190 -17.53 -36.37 -4.84
N SER A 191 -18.73 -36.01 -5.30
CA SER A 191 -20.00 -36.28 -4.59
C SER A 191 -20.87 -37.29 -5.32
#